data_AF-A0A4Z1KCE7-F1
#
_entry.id   AF-A0A4Z1KCE7-F1
#
_cell.length_a   1.000
_cell.length_b   1.000
_cell.length_c   1.000
_cell.angle_alpha   90.00
_cell.angle_beta   90.00
_cell.angle_gamma   90.00
#
_symmetry.space_group_name_H-M   'P 1'
#
loop_
_entity.id
_entity.type
_entity.pdbx_description
1 polymer ?
#
loop_
_entity_poly.entity_id
_entity_poly.type
_entity_poly.pdbx_seq_one_letter_code
_entity_poly.pdbx_strand_id
1 'polypeptide(L)'
;MFTRRISRSSITGQPLRAFATTSTFLSRTPALSNITPQGVASFDAKQKEFRERIAEQHRKKEAASESKLSSQAQKSASADHTLNGVEHTNENGEKKGKLSSLIYGTPEGREMEKEIEQSFSQVLARGKYVHSIVFHEVKPDKVDEYVQLVGEWYPKMAGMEENKVHLVGSWRTEVGDCDTFVHIWEYQRYHGYHDSLHSIASHPGFQEFDKKLKSLITKKNVSLMQEFSFWPTTAPRELGGLFELRSYTLHPGNLLEWETHWRRGLKARREVMEGVGAWFVQIGELNTVHHLWQFADLEERKKRREQSWEIEGWGDTVHKTVPLIQNMKSRVLIPMPWSPVA
;
A
#
# COMPACT_ATOMS: atom_id res chain seq x y z
N MET A 1 73.10 26.01 39.53
CA MET A 1 72.28 25.94 38.30
C MET A 1 72.03 24.48 37.98
N PHE A 2 70.75 24.08 38.02
CA PHE A 2 70.28 22.74 37.71
C PHE A 2 70.23 22.51 36.20
N THR A 3 70.77 21.40 35.70
CA THR A 3 70.31 20.83 34.42
C THR A 3 70.31 19.31 34.46
N ARG A 4 69.14 18.78 34.09
CA ARG A 4 68.63 17.41 34.22
C ARG A 4 69.23 16.45 33.19
N ARG A 5 69.46 15.20 33.63
CA ARG A 5 69.50 14.00 32.78
C ARG A 5 68.13 13.79 32.11
N ILE A 6 68.13 13.57 30.80
CA ILE A 6 66.95 13.14 30.03
C ILE A 6 67.03 11.62 29.87
N SER A 7 66.04 10.93 30.43
CA SER A 7 65.80 9.50 30.22
C SER A 7 65.04 9.30 28.91
N ARG A 8 65.50 8.39 28.04
CA ARG A 8 64.76 7.95 26.84
C ARG A 8 63.80 6.84 27.25
N SER A 9 62.50 7.08 27.16
CA SER A 9 61.47 6.04 27.24
C SER A 9 61.25 5.44 25.84
N SER A 10 61.36 4.12 25.75
CA SER A 10 60.96 3.33 24.58
C SER A 10 59.46 3.07 24.62
N ILE A 11 58.71 3.64 23.67
CA ILE A 11 57.28 3.34 23.49
C ILE A 11 57.18 2.10 22.60
N THR A 12 56.69 1.00 23.18
CA THR A 12 56.30 -0.22 22.46
C THR A 12 55.00 0.04 21.68
N GLY A 13 55.07 -0.03 20.35
CA GLY A 13 53.91 0.14 19.48
C GLY A 13 52.94 -1.03 19.58
N GLN A 14 51.65 -0.73 19.77
CA GLN A 14 50.56 -1.70 19.62
C GLN A 14 50.31 -2.00 18.13
N PRO A 15 49.93 -3.24 17.76
CA PRO A 15 49.62 -3.56 16.38
C PRO A 15 48.27 -2.94 15.99
N LEU A 16 48.28 -2.13 14.93
CA LEU A 16 47.09 -1.61 14.28
C LEU A 16 46.26 -2.79 13.73
N ARG A 17 45.03 -2.95 14.22
CA ARG A 17 44.03 -3.82 13.60
C ARG A 17 43.80 -3.32 12.17
N ALA A 18 44.13 -4.16 11.19
CA ALA A 18 43.77 -3.91 9.80
C ALA A 18 42.24 -3.91 9.68
N PHE A 19 41.65 -2.73 9.50
CA PHE A 19 40.28 -2.63 9.01
C PHE A 19 40.31 -3.12 7.57
N ALA A 20 39.74 -4.30 7.34
CA ALA A 20 39.45 -4.78 6.00
C ALA A 20 38.41 -3.82 5.39
N THR A 21 38.89 -2.86 4.61
CA THR A 21 38.06 -2.06 3.71
C THR A 21 37.57 -2.98 2.61
N THR A 22 36.48 -3.68 2.87
CA THR A 22 35.62 -4.15 1.79
C THR A 22 35.11 -2.89 1.10
N SER A 23 35.75 -2.54 0.00
CA SER A 23 35.24 -1.61 -1.00
C SER A 23 33.92 -2.18 -1.48
N THR A 24 32.83 -1.85 -0.78
CA THR A 24 31.50 -2.06 -1.31
C THR A 24 31.29 -0.96 -2.34
N PHE A 25 31.20 -1.37 -3.60
CA PHE A 25 30.63 -0.54 -4.65
C PHE A 25 29.18 -0.21 -4.24
N LEU A 26 28.98 0.87 -3.47
CA LEU A 26 27.65 1.44 -3.24
C LEU A 26 27.27 2.23 -4.49
N SER A 27 26.96 1.55 -5.60
CA SER A 27 26.72 2.23 -6.87
C SER A 27 25.28 2.72 -7.09
N ARG A 28 24.32 2.40 -6.20
CA ARG A 28 22.93 2.87 -6.35
C ARG A 28 22.16 2.76 -5.03
N THR A 29 21.25 3.69 -4.78
CA THR A 29 20.27 3.58 -3.68
C THR A 29 19.45 2.29 -3.86
N PRO A 30 19.28 1.47 -2.80
CA PRO A 30 18.44 0.28 -2.87
C PRO A 30 17.01 0.62 -3.34
N ALA A 31 16.44 -0.24 -4.18
CA ALA A 31 15.09 -0.10 -4.73
C ALA A 31 14.32 -1.41 -4.59
N LEU A 32 12.99 -1.34 -4.70
CA LEU A 32 12.13 -2.54 -4.65
C LEU A 32 12.52 -3.57 -5.72
N SER A 33 12.96 -3.11 -6.90
CA SER A 33 13.48 -3.94 -7.99
C SER A 33 14.72 -4.77 -7.64
N ASN A 34 15.41 -4.46 -6.54
CA ASN A 34 16.61 -5.19 -6.10
C ASN A 34 16.29 -6.35 -5.16
N ILE A 35 15.09 -6.36 -4.58
CA ILE A 35 14.59 -7.52 -3.85
C ILE A 35 14.22 -8.55 -4.92
N THR A 36 14.33 -9.84 -4.64
CA THR A 36 13.84 -10.87 -5.57
C THR A 36 13.17 -12.00 -4.78
N PRO A 37 12.22 -12.73 -5.39
CA PRO A 37 11.46 -13.78 -4.69
C PRO A 37 12.32 -14.94 -4.19
N GLN A 38 13.53 -15.14 -4.71
CA GLN A 38 14.43 -16.22 -4.31
C GLN A 38 14.90 -16.09 -2.84
N GLY A 39 14.75 -14.91 -2.22
CA GLY A 39 15.15 -14.66 -0.84
C GLY A 39 14.16 -15.13 0.24
N VAL A 40 12.94 -15.53 -0.12
CA VAL A 40 11.85 -15.77 0.86
C VAL A 40 12.19 -16.86 1.87
N ALA A 41 12.67 -18.03 1.43
CA ALA A 41 13.01 -19.11 2.36
C ALA A 41 14.12 -18.71 3.36
N SER A 42 15.13 -17.96 2.88
CA SER A 42 16.18 -17.42 3.76
C SER A 42 15.63 -16.38 4.73
N PHE A 43 14.70 -15.52 4.27
CA PHE A 43 14.04 -14.54 5.11
C PHE A 43 13.23 -15.21 6.22
N ASP A 44 12.41 -16.21 5.91
CA ASP A 44 11.57 -16.90 6.88
C ASP A 44 12.41 -17.63 7.93
N ALA A 45 13.49 -18.29 7.52
CA ALA A 45 14.44 -18.93 8.44
C ALA A 45 15.07 -17.91 9.40
N LYS A 46 15.59 -16.79 8.86
CA LYS A 46 16.16 -15.70 9.67
C LYS A 46 15.12 -15.06 10.60
N GLN A 47 13.88 -14.92 10.14
CA GLN A 47 12.79 -14.38 10.94
C GLN A 47 12.45 -15.31 12.10
N LYS A 48 12.41 -16.62 11.86
CA LYS A 48 12.20 -17.63 12.90
C LYS A 48 13.31 -17.57 13.96
N GLU A 49 14.57 -17.61 13.54
CA GLU A 49 15.73 -17.50 14.44
C GLU A 49 15.69 -16.20 15.25
N PHE A 50 15.31 -15.08 14.62
CA PHE A 50 15.15 -13.81 15.31
C PHE A 50 14.07 -13.88 16.41
N ARG A 51 12.89 -14.45 16.11
CA ARG A 51 11.80 -14.61 17.10
C ARG A 51 12.20 -15.51 18.26
N GLU A 52 12.90 -16.61 17.98
CA GLU A 52 13.39 -17.55 19.00
C GLU A 52 14.38 -16.87 19.95
N ARG A 53 15.32 -16.09 19.41
CA ARG A 53 16.27 -15.31 20.19
C ARG A 53 15.60 -14.25 21.06
N ILE A 54 14.59 -13.54 20.55
CA ILE A 54 13.81 -12.58 21.35
C ILE A 54 13.07 -13.28 22.50
N ALA A 55 12.45 -14.43 22.22
CA ALA A 55 11.76 -15.22 23.24
C ALA A 55 12.72 -15.74 24.31
N GLU A 56 13.92 -16.20 23.93
CA GLU A 56 14.94 -16.64 24.88
C GLU A 56 15.45 -15.49 25.76
N GLN A 57 15.66 -14.31 25.18
CA GLN A 57 16.03 -13.11 25.94
C GLN A 57 14.93 -12.70 26.93
N HIS A 58 13.65 -12.83 26.55
CA HIS A 58 12.52 -12.55 27.44
C HIS A 58 12.51 -13.54 28.62
N ARG A 59 12.59 -14.84 28.36
CA ARG A 59 12.65 -15.88 29.40
C ARG A 59 13.81 -15.69 30.36
N LYS A 60 15.01 -15.35 29.85
CA LYS A 60 16.18 -15.06 30.69
C LYS A 60 15.98 -13.83 31.58
N LYS A 61 15.30 -12.80 31.09
CA LYS A 61 14.98 -11.59 31.87
C LYS A 61 13.92 -11.88 32.94
N GLU A 62 12.88 -12.63 32.61
CA GLU A 62 11.85 -13.07 33.57
C GLU A 62 12.47 -13.92 34.69
N ALA A 63 13.24 -14.94 34.33
CA ALA A 63 13.93 -15.79 35.31
C ALA A 63 14.89 -14.98 36.21
N ALA A 64 15.59 -13.98 35.67
CA ALA A 64 16.46 -13.10 36.45
C ALA A 64 15.69 -12.10 37.33
N SER A 65 14.45 -11.75 36.97
CA SER A 65 13.57 -10.91 37.79
C SER A 65 12.94 -11.74 38.92
N GLU A 66 12.47 -12.94 38.63
CA GLU A 66 11.95 -13.89 39.62
C GLU A 66 13.03 -14.30 40.63
N SER A 67 14.26 -14.56 40.17
CA SER A 67 15.39 -14.85 41.06
C SER A 67 15.73 -13.66 41.96
N LYS A 68 15.62 -12.42 41.45
CA LYS A 68 15.82 -11.21 42.25
C LYS A 68 14.70 -11.04 43.30
N LEU A 69 13.44 -11.20 42.92
CA LEU A 69 12.28 -11.16 43.82
C LEU A 69 12.37 -12.24 44.91
N SER A 70 12.74 -13.47 44.55
CA SER A 70 12.96 -14.57 45.50
C SER A 70 14.11 -14.27 46.47
N SER A 71 15.23 -13.75 45.98
CA SER A 71 16.36 -13.36 46.83
C SER A 71 16.07 -12.18 47.76
N GLN A 72 15.15 -11.29 47.35
CA GLN A 72 14.71 -10.15 48.17
C GLN A 72 13.70 -10.60 49.23
N ALA A 73 12.79 -11.52 48.90
CA ALA A 73 11.86 -12.15 49.84
C ALA A 73 12.58 -13.01 50.90
N GLN A 74 13.63 -13.73 50.51
CA GLN A 74 14.48 -14.49 51.45
C GLN A 74 15.28 -13.59 52.40
N LYS A 75 15.74 -12.42 51.94
CA LYS A 75 16.42 -11.43 52.80
C LYS A 75 15.48 -10.76 53.80
N SER A 76 14.23 -10.51 53.44
CA SER A 76 13.21 -10.01 54.38
C SER A 76 12.75 -11.07 55.39
N ALA A 77 12.74 -12.36 55.02
CA ALA A 77 12.39 -13.46 55.94
C ALA A 77 13.48 -13.74 56.99
N SER A 78 14.73 -13.36 56.74
CA SER A 78 15.84 -13.45 57.72
C SER A 78 15.96 -12.23 58.65
N ALA A 79 15.11 -11.21 58.49
CA ALA A 79 15.18 -9.96 59.25
C ALA A 79 14.03 -9.75 60.25
N ASP A 80 13.10 -10.70 60.40
CA ASP A 80 11.97 -10.52 61.30
C ASP A 80 11.76 -11.71 62.25
N HIS A 81 12.37 -11.61 63.42
CA HIS A 81 11.91 -12.28 64.63
C HIS A 81 11.52 -11.19 65.62
N THR A 82 10.38 -10.49 65.45
CA THR A 82 9.51 -10.12 66.58
C THR A 82 8.14 -9.56 66.17
N LEU A 83 7.10 -10.26 66.67
CA LEU A 83 5.81 -9.74 67.15
C LEU A 83 4.75 -9.22 66.16
N ASN A 84 3.65 -10.00 66.14
CA ASN A 84 2.24 -9.61 66.30
C ASN A 84 1.70 -8.36 65.57
N GLY A 85 0.75 -8.63 64.68
CA GLY A 85 -0.61 -8.12 64.87
C GLY A 85 -1.18 -7.22 63.79
N VAL A 86 -2.44 -7.54 63.47
CA VAL A 86 -3.50 -6.70 62.89
C VAL A 86 -3.77 -6.87 61.40
N GLU A 87 -4.95 -7.44 61.16
CA GLU A 87 -5.72 -7.52 59.93
C GLU A 87 -5.93 -6.14 59.29
N HIS A 88 -5.85 -6.06 57.96
CA HIS A 88 -6.70 -5.14 57.22
C HIS A 88 -7.11 -5.78 55.88
N THR A 89 -8.41 -6.06 55.80
CA THR A 89 -9.16 -6.37 54.60
C THR A 89 -9.12 -5.19 53.64
N ASN A 90 -8.87 -5.45 52.36
CA ASN A 90 -9.19 -4.51 51.28
C ASN A 90 -9.86 -5.29 50.14
N GLU A 91 -11.19 -5.21 50.13
CA GLU A 91 -12.05 -5.56 49.02
C GLU A 91 -11.94 -4.48 47.94
N ASN A 92 -11.62 -4.88 46.71
CA ASN A 92 -12.15 -4.24 45.50
C ASN A 92 -11.91 -5.17 44.30
N GLY A 93 -12.80 -6.16 44.17
CA GLY A 93 -12.95 -6.99 42.98
C GLY A 93 -14.13 -6.50 42.15
N GLU A 94 -13.87 -5.72 41.11
CA GLU A 94 -14.88 -5.36 40.11
C GLU A 94 -15.30 -6.61 39.31
N LYS A 95 -16.54 -7.03 39.50
CA LYS A 95 -17.18 -8.14 38.76
C LYS A 95 -17.52 -7.69 37.33
N LYS A 96 -16.76 -8.15 36.34
CA LYS A 96 -17.18 -8.09 34.92
C LYS A 96 -18.41 -8.97 34.69
N GLY A 97 -19.52 -8.34 34.31
CA GLY A 97 -20.83 -8.96 34.11
C GLY A 97 -20.91 -9.94 32.93
N LYS A 98 -21.65 -11.03 33.16
CA LYS A 98 -22.01 -12.09 32.20
C LYS A 98 -23.12 -11.62 31.24
N LEU A 99 -22.82 -10.72 30.30
CA LEU A 99 -23.78 -10.33 29.26
C LEU A 99 -23.19 -10.27 27.83
N SER A 100 -21.97 -10.78 27.61
CA SER A 100 -21.34 -10.78 26.26
C SER A 100 -21.66 -12.02 25.40
N SER A 101 -22.49 -12.96 25.86
CA SER A 101 -22.72 -14.25 25.16
C SER A 101 -24.01 -14.34 24.33
N LEU A 102 -24.77 -13.25 24.19
CA LEU A 102 -26.12 -13.32 23.59
C LEU A 102 -26.28 -12.72 22.19
N ILE A 103 -25.21 -12.23 21.56
CA ILE A 103 -25.26 -11.73 20.16
C ILE A 103 -24.63 -12.73 19.16
N TYR A 104 -24.13 -13.88 19.63
CA TYR A 104 -23.33 -14.82 18.82
C TYR A 104 -24.11 -15.99 18.18
N GLY A 105 -25.41 -15.84 17.94
CA GLY A 105 -26.29 -16.99 17.69
C GLY A 105 -27.13 -16.99 16.41
N THR A 106 -27.32 -15.85 15.74
CA THR A 106 -28.22 -15.82 14.59
C THR A 106 -27.57 -16.51 13.37
N PRO A 107 -28.36 -17.19 12.52
CA PRO A 107 -27.87 -17.72 11.25
C PRO A 107 -27.21 -16.62 10.39
N GLU A 108 -27.78 -15.42 10.36
CA GLU A 108 -27.23 -14.28 9.61
C GLU A 108 -25.89 -13.80 10.19
N GLY A 109 -25.73 -13.81 11.52
CA GLY A 109 -24.47 -13.42 12.17
C GLY A 109 -23.33 -14.41 11.91
N ARG A 110 -23.64 -15.71 11.81
CA ARG A 110 -22.67 -16.76 11.48
C ARG A 110 -22.32 -16.80 10.00
N GLU A 111 -23.22 -16.40 9.12
CA GLU A 111 -22.92 -16.20 7.69
C GLU A 111 -22.04 -14.95 7.50
N MET A 112 -22.39 -13.83 8.13
CA MET A 112 -21.51 -12.64 8.17
C MET A 112 -20.12 -12.97 8.72
N GLU A 113 -20.02 -13.75 9.79
CA GLU A 113 -18.73 -14.14 10.37
C GLU A 113 -17.93 -15.05 9.44
N LYS A 114 -18.58 -16.01 8.77
CA LYS A 114 -17.92 -16.84 7.73
C LYS A 114 -17.48 -16.03 6.51
N GLU A 115 -18.24 -15.00 6.13
CA GLU A 115 -17.87 -14.07 5.07
C GLU A 115 -16.72 -13.12 5.49
N ILE A 116 -16.66 -12.73 6.77
CA ILE A 116 -15.56 -11.97 7.37
C ILE A 116 -14.29 -12.83 7.52
N GLU A 117 -14.42 -14.13 7.81
CA GLU A 117 -13.31 -15.10 7.92
C GLU A 117 -12.66 -15.40 6.57
N GLN A 118 -13.40 -15.30 5.45
CA GLN A 118 -12.78 -15.25 4.13
C GLN A 118 -12.01 -13.93 4.03
N SER A 119 -10.71 -13.99 3.70
CA SER A 119 -9.89 -12.77 3.65
C SER A 119 -10.58 -11.71 2.78
N PHE A 120 -10.80 -10.51 3.31
CA PHE A 120 -11.55 -9.42 2.64
C PHE A 120 -11.18 -9.22 1.16
N SER A 121 -9.91 -9.43 0.81
CA SER A 121 -9.42 -9.37 -0.57
C SER A 121 -9.94 -10.48 -1.50
N GLN A 122 -10.18 -11.70 -1.00
CA GLN A 122 -10.65 -12.84 -1.80
C GLN A 122 -12.13 -12.72 -2.18
N VAL A 123 -12.95 -12.10 -1.33
CA VAL A 123 -14.39 -11.88 -1.62
C VAL A 123 -14.59 -10.71 -2.58
N LEU A 124 -13.78 -9.64 -2.43
CA LEU A 124 -13.93 -8.40 -3.19
C LEU A 124 -13.19 -8.41 -4.53
N ALA A 125 -11.98 -8.99 -4.58
CA ALA A 125 -11.15 -8.97 -5.77
C ALA A 125 -11.41 -10.19 -6.66
N ARG A 126 -11.19 -10.01 -7.97
CA ARG A 126 -11.08 -11.14 -8.91
C ARG A 126 -9.85 -12.03 -8.64
N GLY A 127 -8.86 -11.51 -7.92
CA GLY A 127 -7.68 -12.24 -7.42
C GLY A 127 -6.64 -12.65 -8.48
N LYS A 128 -6.89 -12.42 -9.77
CA LYS A 128 -5.96 -12.79 -10.87
C LYS A 128 -4.86 -11.76 -11.09
N TYR A 129 -5.18 -10.48 -10.99
CA TYR A 129 -4.30 -9.37 -11.35
C TYR A 129 -4.14 -8.37 -10.21
N VAL A 130 -3.00 -7.68 -10.20
CA VAL A 130 -2.76 -6.48 -9.39
C VAL A 130 -2.50 -5.35 -10.36
N HIS A 131 -3.05 -4.17 -10.06
CA HIS A 131 -2.83 -2.98 -10.85
C HIS A 131 -1.98 -1.99 -10.06
N SER A 132 -1.18 -1.18 -10.75
CA SER A 132 -0.61 0.03 -10.17
C SER A 132 -1.27 1.25 -10.80
N ILE A 133 -1.74 2.19 -9.99
CA ILE A 133 -2.06 3.54 -10.44
C ILE A 133 -0.91 4.48 -10.06
N VAL A 134 -0.40 5.20 -11.06
CA VAL A 134 0.74 6.10 -10.93
C VAL A 134 0.29 7.51 -11.28
N PHE A 135 0.55 8.45 -10.38
CA PHE A 135 0.37 9.88 -10.61
C PHE A 135 1.73 10.55 -10.71
N HIS A 136 2.02 11.15 -11.85
CA HIS A 136 3.18 12.02 -12.05
C HIS A 136 2.70 13.47 -12.10
N GLU A 137 3.10 14.27 -11.11
CA GLU A 137 2.91 15.72 -11.13
C GLU A 137 4.09 16.31 -11.89
N VAL A 138 3.85 16.82 -13.09
CA VAL A 138 4.87 17.29 -14.02
C VAL A 138 5.07 18.78 -13.81
N LYS A 139 6.32 19.26 -13.93
CA LYS A 139 6.58 20.69 -13.90
C LYS A 139 5.87 21.35 -15.09
N PRO A 140 5.12 22.46 -14.91
CA PRO A 140 4.33 23.06 -15.99
C PRO A 140 5.13 23.41 -17.24
N ASP A 141 6.40 23.82 -17.09
CA ASP A 141 7.32 24.15 -18.20
C ASP A 141 7.98 22.92 -18.86
N LYS A 142 7.62 21.71 -18.43
CA LYS A 142 8.23 20.44 -18.85
C LYS A 142 7.24 19.42 -19.42
N VAL A 143 5.99 19.82 -19.63
CA VAL A 143 4.92 18.93 -20.09
C VAL A 143 5.30 18.23 -21.40
N ASP A 144 5.72 18.97 -22.43
CA ASP A 144 6.04 18.38 -23.74
C ASP A 144 7.25 17.43 -23.68
N GLU A 145 8.29 17.82 -22.94
CA GLU A 145 9.50 17.02 -22.72
C GLU A 145 9.18 15.71 -21.96
N TYR A 146 8.26 15.79 -20.99
CA TYR A 146 7.75 14.63 -20.26
C TYR A 146 6.93 13.72 -21.18
N VAL A 147 6.04 14.30 -21.98
CA VAL A 147 5.17 13.59 -22.91
C VAL A 147 6.02 12.79 -23.90
N GLN A 148 7.07 13.38 -24.46
CA GLN A 148 8.00 12.68 -25.33
C GLN A 148 8.71 11.53 -24.61
N LEU A 149 9.34 11.82 -23.46
CA LEU A 149 10.11 10.82 -22.71
C LEU A 149 9.26 9.59 -22.33
N VAL A 150 8.06 9.84 -21.79
CA VAL A 150 7.15 8.79 -21.32
C VAL A 150 6.48 8.08 -22.50
N GLY A 151 6.12 8.82 -23.55
CA GLY A 151 5.52 8.27 -24.76
C GLY A 151 6.45 7.36 -25.56
N GLU A 152 7.76 7.58 -25.50
CA GLU A 152 8.76 6.65 -26.06
C GLU A 152 9.01 5.44 -25.13
N TRP A 153 9.08 5.67 -23.81
CA TRP A 153 9.45 4.62 -22.86
C TRP A 153 8.32 3.63 -22.55
N TYR A 154 7.11 4.11 -22.28
CA TYR A 154 6.03 3.28 -21.73
C TYR A 154 5.53 2.22 -22.72
N PRO A 155 5.19 2.56 -23.97
CA PRO A 155 4.78 1.56 -24.96
C PRO A 155 5.89 0.55 -25.23
N LYS A 156 7.16 1.00 -25.26
CA LYS A 156 8.31 0.10 -25.44
C LYS A 156 8.40 -0.93 -24.31
N MET A 157 8.28 -0.50 -23.05
CA MET A 157 8.32 -1.44 -21.91
C MET A 157 7.12 -2.38 -21.90
N ALA A 158 5.93 -1.90 -22.29
CA ALA A 158 4.71 -2.71 -22.39
C ALA A 158 4.79 -3.75 -23.52
N GLY A 159 5.51 -3.45 -24.61
CA GLY A 159 5.66 -4.34 -25.77
C GLY A 159 6.72 -5.43 -25.61
N MET A 160 7.55 -5.36 -24.56
CA MET A 160 8.58 -6.35 -24.25
C MET A 160 7.96 -7.52 -23.46
N GLU A 161 7.92 -8.71 -24.05
CA GLU A 161 7.29 -9.90 -23.46
C GLU A 161 7.91 -10.28 -22.10
N GLU A 162 9.22 -10.07 -21.94
CA GLU A 162 9.95 -10.34 -20.70
C GLU A 162 9.46 -9.51 -19.51
N ASN A 163 8.89 -8.32 -19.76
CA ASN A 163 8.40 -7.44 -18.71
C ASN A 163 7.05 -7.86 -18.16
N LYS A 164 6.27 -8.72 -18.86
CA LYS A 164 5.01 -9.32 -18.37
C LYS A 164 4.05 -8.30 -17.73
N VAL A 165 3.95 -7.12 -18.32
CA VAL A 165 3.13 -6.01 -17.85
C VAL A 165 2.23 -5.51 -18.98
N HIS A 166 1.02 -5.08 -18.64
CA HIS A 166 0.12 -4.45 -19.59
C HIS A 166 -0.15 -3.00 -19.19
N LEU A 167 0.01 -2.07 -20.12
CA LEU A 167 -0.44 -0.70 -19.92
C LEU A 167 -1.96 -0.66 -20.11
N VAL A 168 -2.71 -0.36 -19.06
CA VAL A 168 -4.18 -0.21 -19.15
C VAL A 168 -4.53 1.13 -19.80
N GLY A 169 -3.79 2.18 -19.44
CA GLY A 169 -3.91 3.47 -20.10
C GLY A 169 -3.00 4.53 -19.50
N SER A 170 -2.84 5.61 -20.27
CA SER A 170 -2.10 6.81 -19.90
C SER A 170 -2.93 8.04 -20.25
N TRP A 171 -3.09 8.94 -19.30
CA TRP A 171 -3.91 10.14 -19.47
C TRP A 171 -3.22 11.37 -18.89
N ARG A 172 -3.56 12.55 -19.42
CA ARG A 172 -3.29 13.85 -18.80
C ARG A 172 -4.57 14.37 -18.14
N THR A 173 -4.42 15.01 -16.99
CA THR A 173 -5.53 15.72 -16.33
C THR A 173 -5.69 17.12 -16.89
N GLU A 174 -6.88 17.44 -17.41
CA GLU A 174 -7.22 18.78 -17.93
C GLU A 174 -8.14 19.58 -16.99
N VAL A 175 -8.96 18.90 -16.17
CA VAL A 175 -9.76 19.55 -15.12
C VAL A 175 -9.51 18.85 -13.79
N GLY A 176 -9.09 19.63 -12.79
CA GLY A 176 -8.67 19.16 -11.47
C GLY A 176 -7.26 19.65 -11.15
N ASP A 177 -6.38 18.73 -10.78
CA ASP A 177 -4.93 18.95 -10.69
C ASP A 177 -4.29 18.85 -12.08
N CYS A 178 -4.33 19.96 -12.82
CA CYS A 178 -3.68 20.08 -14.13
C CYS A 178 -2.18 19.73 -14.06
N ASP A 179 -1.62 19.36 -15.22
CA ASP A 179 -0.23 18.89 -15.37
C ASP A 179 0.10 17.61 -14.57
N THR A 180 -0.94 16.91 -14.08
CA THR A 180 -0.82 15.57 -13.52
C THR A 180 -1.16 14.52 -14.56
N PHE A 181 -0.23 13.60 -14.79
CA PHE A 181 -0.41 12.44 -15.65
C PHE A 181 -0.75 11.21 -14.82
N VAL A 182 -1.73 10.45 -15.29
CA VAL A 182 -2.21 9.23 -14.65
C VAL A 182 -1.87 8.05 -15.55
N HIS A 183 -1.26 7.02 -14.96
CA HIS A 183 -0.94 5.79 -15.67
C HIS A 183 -1.43 4.59 -14.88
N ILE A 184 -2.15 3.69 -15.52
CA ILE A 184 -2.59 2.43 -14.91
C ILE A 184 -1.89 1.29 -15.61
N TRP A 185 -1.25 0.41 -14.83
CA TRP A 185 -0.58 -0.79 -15.30
C TRP A 185 -1.18 -2.02 -14.64
N GLU A 186 -1.24 -3.13 -15.35
CA GLU A 186 -1.71 -4.44 -14.89
C GLU A 186 -0.54 -5.44 -14.84
N TYR A 187 -0.51 -6.24 -13.77
CA TYR A 187 0.52 -7.24 -13.50
C TYR A 187 -0.10 -8.56 -13.04
N GLN A 188 0.62 -9.65 -13.30
CA GLN A 188 0.24 -10.99 -12.83
C GLN A 188 0.51 -11.15 -11.32
N ARG A 189 -0.46 -10.74 -10.50
CA ARG A 189 -0.36 -10.73 -9.02
C ARG A 189 0.85 -9.92 -8.52
N TYR A 190 1.13 -9.97 -7.22
CA TYR A 190 2.28 -9.27 -6.63
C TYR A 190 3.64 -9.80 -7.09
N HIS A 191 3.75 -11.11 -7.34
CA HIS A 191 4.99 -11.69 -7.87
C HIS A 191 5.32 -11.14 -9.26
N GLY A 192 4.32 -11.09 -10.16
CA GLY A 192 4.50 -10.51 -11.49
C GLY A 192 4.85 -9.02 -11.43
N TYR A 193 4.23 -8.26 -10.52
CA TYR A 193 4.63 -6.85 -10.28
C TYR A 193 6.12 -6.73 -9.92
N HIS A 194 6.57 -7.59 -9.02
CA HIS A 194 7.96 -7.60 -8.56
C HIS A 194 8.96 -7.97 -9.66
N ASP A 195 8.66 -9.03 -10.41
CA ASP A 195 9.47 -9.48 -11.56
C ASP A 195 9.54 -8.40 -12.64
N SER A 196 8.42 -7.76 -12.94
CA SER A 196 8.33 -6.69 -13.95
C SER A 196 9.20 -5.49 -13.55
N LEU A 197 9.14 -5.06 -12.28
CA LEU A 197 10.00 -3.99 -11.78
C LEU A 197 11.49 -4.35 -11.88
N HIS A 198 11.84 -5.60 -11.56
CA HIS A 198 13.21 -6.07 -11.68
C HIS A 198 13.70 -6.06 -13.13
N SER A 199 12.90 -6.62 -14.05
CA SER A 199 13.20 -6.66 -15.48
C SER A 199 13.38 -5.25 -16.05
N ILE A 200 12.39 -4.36 -15.83
CA ILE A 200 12.42 -2.99 -16.33
C ILE A 200 13.60 -2.20 -15.74
N ALA A 201 13.89 -2.35 -14.45
CA ALA A 201 15.00 -1.64 -13.81
C ALA A 201 16.40 -2.13 -14.25
N SER A 202 16.46 -3.33 -14.83
CA SER A 202 17.67 -3.95 -15.38
C SER A 202 17.89 -3.61 -16.85
N HIS A 203 16.89 -3.05 -17.53
CA HIS A 203 17.02 -2.60 -18.92
C HIS A 203 18.11 -1.52 -19.03
N PRO A 204 19.04 -1.58 -20.03
CA PRO A 204 20.18 -0.67 -20.12
C PRO A 204 19.81 0.82 -20.11
N GLY A 205 18.72 1.20 -20.79
CA GLY A 205 18.22 2.58 -20.82
C GLY A 205 17.52 3.08 -19.55
N PHE A 206 17.26 2.21 -18.56
CA PHE A 206 16.42 2.58 -17.41
C PHE A 206 17.04 3.69 -16.57
N GLN A 207 18.37 3.67 -16.37
CA GLN A 207 19.03 4.68 -15.54
C GLN A 207 18.93 6.08 -16.14
N GLU A 208 19.10 6.20 -17.45
CA GLU A 208 18.96 7.46 -18.16
C GLU A 208 17.51 7.96 -18.13
N PHE A 209 16.57 7.06 -18.42
CA PHE A 209 15.14 7.34 -18.32
C PHE A 209 14.73 7.83 -16.92
N ASP A 210 15.10 7.10 -15.86
CA ASP A 210 14.73 7.43 -14.47
C ASP A 210 15.36 8.76 -14.03
N LYS A 211 16.61 9.01 -14.40
CA LYS A 211 17.28 10.30 -14.13
C LYS A 211 16.56 11.44 -14.84
N LYS A 212 16.19 11.26 -16.11
CA LYS A 212 15.48 12.27 -16.89
C LYS A 212 14.09 12.51 -16.31
N LEU A 213 13.31 11.46 -16.06
CA LEU A 213 11.97 11.54 -15.47
C LEU A 213 11.98 12.35 -14.16
N LYS A 214 12.92 12.08 -13.25
CA LYS A 214 13.07 12.81 -11.98
C LYS A 214 13.37 14.31 -12.16
N SER A 215 13.95 14.70 -13.29
CA SER A 215 14.18 16.13 -13.58
C SER A 215 12.92 16.85 -14.06
N LEU A 216 11.93 16.12 -14.58
CA LEU A 216 10.71 16.66 -15.20
C LEU A 216 9.52 16.71 -14.24
N ILE A 217 9.50 15.86 -13.21
CA ILE A 217 8.40 15.78 -12.25
C ILE A 217 8.72 16.48 -10.93
N THR A 218 7.68 17.01 -10.27
CA THR A 218 7.74 17.47 -8.87
C THR A 218 7.41 16.34 -7.91
N LYS A 219 6.51 15.44 -8.31
CA LYS A 219 5.99 14.36 -7.46
C LYS A 219 5.65 13.10 -8.25
N LYS A 220 5.88 11.94 -7.63
CA LYS A 220 5.41 10.63 -8.09
C LYS A 220 4.70 9.91 -6.95
N ASN A 221 3.44 9.54 -7.16
CA ASN A 221 2.69 8.67 -6.25
C ASN A 221 2.36 7.37 -6.97
N VAL A 222 2.51 6.25 -6.26
CA VAL A 222 2.18 4.91 -6.77
C VAL A 222 1.34 4.20 -5.71
N SER A 223 0.19 3.68 -6.11
CA SER A 223 -0.63 2.80 -5.29
C SER A 223 -0.84 1.47 -6.02
N LEU A 224 -0.78 0.36 -5.29
CA LEU A 224 -1.19 -0.95 -5.79
C LEU A 224 -2.63 -1.23 -5.40
N MET A 225 -3.41 -1.63 -6.38
CA MET A 225 -4.85 -1.78 -6.28
C MET A 225 -5.33 -3.08 -6.92
N GLN A 226 -6.49 -3.55 -6.49
CA GLN A 226 -7.17 -4.70 -7.09
C GLN A 226 -8.46 -4.24 -7.72
N GLU A 227 -8.85 -4.88 -8.83
CA GLU A 227 -10.15 -4.64 -9.46
C GLU A 227 -11.28 -5.21 -8.60
N PHE A 228 -12.41 -4.52 -8.59
CA PHE A 228 -13.64 -5.06 -8.02
C PHE A 228 -14.21 -6.16 -8.92
N SER A 229 -14.62 -7.28 -8.33
CA SER A 229 -15.19 -8.41 -9.08
C SER A 229 -16.45 -8.05 -9.89
N PHE A 230 -17.26 -7.10 -9.42
CA PHE A 230 -18.48 -6.64 -10.11
C PHE A 230 -18.21 -5.62 -11.22
N TRP A 231 -17.02 -5.04 -11.27
CA TRP A 231 -16.66 -4.01 -12.23
C TRP A 231 -15.23 -4.21 -12.74
N PRO A 232 -15.02 -5.29 -13.52
CA PRO A 232 -13.72 -5.59 -14.07
C PRO A 232 -13.28 -4.53 -15.07
N THR A 233 -11.97 -4.42 -15.27
CA THR A 233 -11.40 -3.56 -16.31
C THR A 233 -11.80 -4.09 -17.69
N THR A 234 -12.35 -3.22 -18.53
CA THR A 234 -12.68 -3.58 -19.91
C THR A 234 -11.47 -3.47 -20.82
N ALA A 235 -11.42 -4.30 -21.86
CA ALA A 235 -10.42 -4.15 -22.92
C ALA A 235 -10.48 -2.73 -23.52
N PRO A 236 -9.36 -2.22 -24.07
CA PRO A 236 -9.34 -0.92 -24.74
C PRO A 236 -10.33 -0.85 -25.89
N ARG A 237 -10.89 0.34 -26.13
CA ARG A 237 -11.94 0.59 -27.11
C ARG A 237 -11.63 1.87 -27.87
N GLU A 238 -11.86 1.86 -29.17
CA GLU A 238 -11.67 3.02 -30.06
C GLU A 238 -12.90 3.93 -30.06
N LEU A 239 -13.34 4.36 -28.86
CA LEU A 239 -14.48 5.27 -28.72
C LEU A 239 -14.07 6.76 -28.72
N GLY A 240 -12.79 7.06 -28.51
CA GLY A 240 -12.28 8.41 -28.33
C GLY A 240 -12.88 9.13 -27.13
N GLY A 241 -12.94 10.46 -27.22
CA GLY A 241 -13.54 11.32 -26.20
C GLY A 241 -12.66 11.55 -24.98
N LEU A 242 -13.31 11.80 -23.83
CA LEU A 242 -12.66 12.09 -22.56
C LEU A 242 -12.98 11.05 -21.50
N PHE A 243 -12.18 11.04 -20.45
CA PHE A 243 -12.34 10.14 -19.32
C PHE A 243 -12.60 10.93 -18.03
N GLU A 244 -13.36 10.35 -17.09
CA GLU A 244 -13.48 10.86 -15.73
C GLU A 244 -12.95 9.82 -14.74
N LEU A 245 -11.80 10.13 -14.11
CA LEU A 245 -11.31 9.36 -12.98
C LEU A 245 -11.85 9.95 -11.69
N ARG A 246 -12.56 9.14 -10.92
CA ARG A 246 -13.02 9.54 -9.59
C ARG A 246 -12.31 8.70 -8.54
N SER A 247 -11.78 9.38 -7.54
CA SER A 247 -11.03 8.80 -6.43
C SER A 247 -11.74 9.18 -5.13
N TYR A 248 -12.21 8.19 -4.38
CA TYR A 248 -12.88 8.43 -3.10
C TYR A 248 -12.09 7.78 -1.97
N THR A 249 -11.81 8.57 -0.93
CA THR A 249 -11.25 8.06 0.32
C THR A 249 -12.41 7.71 1.23
N LEU A 250 -12.58 6.43 1.56
CA LEU A 250 -13.61 5.91 2.44
C LEU A 250 -13.19 6.03 3.90
N HIS A 251 -14.15 6.06 4.82
CA HIS A 251 -13.85 5.80 6.23
C HIS A 251 -13.26 4.38 6.40
N PRO A 252 -12.23 4.21 7.26
CA PRO A 252 -11.66 2.89 7.51
C PRO A 252 -12.74 1.89 7.96
N GLY A 253 -12.75 0.70 7.35
CA GLY A 253 -13.75 -0.34 7.61
C GLY A 253 -14.98 -0.32 6.69
N ASN A 254 -15.23 0.77 5.95
CA ASN A 254 -16.48 0.90 5.18
C ASN A 254 -16.41 0.38 3.74
N LEU A 255 -15.28 -0.19 3.31
CA LEU A 255 -15.08 -0.63 1.92
C LEU A 255 -16.11 -1.67 1.47
N LEU A 256 -16.41 -2.66 2.31
CA LEU A 256 -17.33 -3.75 1.97
C LEU A 256 -18.78 -3.25 1.87
N GLU A 257 -19.20 -2.39 2.80
CA GLU A 257 -20.52 -1.76 2.77
C GLU A 257 -20.67 -0.86 1.54
N TRP A 258 -19.66 -0.04 1.26
CA TRP A 258 -19.63 0.82 0.08
C TRP A 258 -19.74 -0.01 -1.21
N GLU A 259 -18.97 -1.11 -1.29
CA GLU A 259 -18.99 -2.02 -2.42
C GLU A 259 -20.36 -2.68 -2.61
N THR A 260 -20.98 -3.15 -1.53
CA THR A 260 -22.30 -3.80 -1.57
C THR A 260 -23.37 -2.87 -2.15
N HIS A 261 -23.36 -1.60 -1.76
CA HIS A 261 -24.27 -0.61 -2.32
C HIS A 261 -23.95 -0.29 -3.78
N TRP A 262 -22.67 -0.10 -4.11
CA TRP A 262 -22.25 0.18 -5.48
C TRP A 262 -22.52 -0.96 -6.45
N ARG A 263 -22.41 -2.22 -6.02
CA ARG A 263 -22.74 -3.39 -6.84
C ARG A 263 -24.19 -3.36 -7.30
N ARG A 264 -25.12 -2.96 -6.41
CA ARG A 264 -26.54 -2.80 -6.74
C ARG A 264 -26.76 -1.63 -7.68
N GLY A 265 -26.22 -0.45 -7.35
CA GLY A 265 -26.39 0.76 -8.16
C GLY A 265 -25.71 0.71 -9.53
N LEU A 266 -24.61 -0.03 -9.69
CA LEU A 266 -23.94 -0.17 -10.97
C LEU A 266 -24.81 -0.92 -11.98
N LYS A 267 -25.62 -1.90 -11.53
CA LYS A 267 -26.55 -2.62 -12.42
C LYS A 267 -27.54 -1.66 -13.08
N ALA A 268 -28.11 -0.75 -12.29
CA ALA A 268 -28.97 0.33 -12.77
C ALA A 268 -28.21 1.29 -13.70
N ARG A 269 -27.00 1.72 -13.29
CA ARG A 269 -26.24 2.75 -14.01
C ARG A 269 -25.68 2.30 -15.37
N ARG A 270 -25.49 0.99 -15.57
CA ARG A 270 -25.03 0.42 -16.84
C ARG A 270 -25.99 0.64 -18.02
N GLU A 271 -27.26 0.94 -17.74
CA GLU A 271 -28.24 1.28 -18.78
C GLU A 271 -27.93 2.62 -19.45
N VAL A 272 -27.23 3.50 -18.73
CA VAL A 272 -26.99 4.89 -19.15
C VAL A 272 -25.52 5.15 -19.43
N MET A 273 -24.62 4.52 -18.68
CA MET A 273 -23.18 4.78 -18.73
C MET A 273 -22.37 3.49 -18.71
N GLU A 274 -21.31 3.45 -19.51
CA GLU A 274 -20.37 2.33 -19.51
C GLU A 274 -19.07 2.70 -18.79
N GLY A 275 -18.73 1.93 -17.76
CA GLY A 275 -17.50 2.12 -16.99
C GLY A 275 -16.31 1.41 -17.65
N VAL A 276 -15.12 1.98 -17.48
CA VAL A 276 -13.86 1.38 -17.94
C VAL A 276 -13.33 0.38 -16.93
N GLY A 277 -13.43 0.69 -15.64
CA GLY A 277 -13.01 -0.18 -14.55
C GLY A 277 -13.13 0.50 -13.19
N ALA A 278 -13.13 -0.31 -12.13
CA ALA A 278 -13.05 0.17 -10.76
C ALA A 278 -12.11 -0.69 -9.91
N TRP A 279 -11.38 -0.02 -9.03
CA TRP A 279 -10.33 -0.62 -8.21
C TRP A 279 -10.38 -0.10 -6.78
N PHE A 280 -9.81 -0.86 -5.85
CA PHE A 280 -9.56 -0.46 -4.47
C PHE A 280 -8.10 -0.65 -4.10
N VAL A 281 -7.54 0.33 -3.38
CA VAL A 281 -6.12 0.35 -3.02
C VAL A 281 -5.83 -0.63 -1.88
N GLN A 282 -4.78 -1.44 -2.06
CA GLN A 282 -4.27 -2.40 -1.07
C GLN A 282 -2.92 -1.99 -0.49
N ILE A 283 -2.09 -1.25 -1.26
CA ILE A 283 -0.79 -0.75 -0.82
C ILE A 283 -0.63 0.68 -1.35
N GLY A 284 -0.25 1.63 -0.49
CA GLY A 284 -0.20 3.06 -0.82
C GLY A 284 -1.31 3.82 -0.10
N GLU A 285 -2.14 4.56 -0.85
CA GLU A 285 -3.23 5.38 -0.32
C GLU A 285 -4.45 4.53 0.10
N LEU A 286 -4.33 3.84 1.25
CA LEU A 286 -5.35 2.92 1.77
C LEU A 286 -6.74 3.56 1.94
N ASN A 287 -7.77 2.70 1.94
CA ASN A 287 -9.18 3.09 1.98
C ASN A 287 -9.63 3.92 0.77
N THR A 288 -8.85 3.93 -0.31
CA THR A 288 -9.21 4.66 -1.53
C THR A 288 -9.77 3.71 -2.58
N VAL A 289 -10.87 4.12 -3.20
CA VAL A 289 -11.45 3.49 -4.38
C VAL A 289 -11.31 4.41 -5.58
N HIS A 290 -10.97 3.81 -6.72
CA HIS A 290 -10.87 4.50 -8.01
C HIS A 290 -11.91 3.91 -8.95
N HIS A 291 -12.61 4.75 -9.69
CA HIS A 291 -13.45 4.28 -10.79
C HIS A 291 -13.36 5.22 -11.98
N LEU A 292 -13.24 4.63 -13.16
CA LEU A 292 -12.95 5.32 -14.41
C LEU A 292 -14.12 5.17 -15.38
N TRP A 293 -14.55 6.29 -15.93
CA TRP A 293 -15.64 6.39 -16.91
C TRP A 293 -15.12 7.03 -18.19
N GLN A 294 -15.77 6.74 -19.31
CA GLN A 294 -15.49 7.34 -20.62
C GLN A 294 -16.75 8.06 -21.13
N PHE A 295 -16.56 9.21 -21.77
CA PHE A 295 -17.63 10.03 -22.34
C PHE A 295 -17.17 10.63 -23.67
N ALA A 296 -18.10 10.90 -24.58
CA ALA A 296 -17.77 11.58 -25.85
C ALA A 296 -17.23 13.00 -25.60
N ASP A 297 -17.89 13.78 -24.75
CA ASP A 297 -17.50 15.13 -24.36
C ASP A 297 -18.08 15.53 -22.98
N LEU A 298 -17.87 16.78 -22.57
CA LEU A 298 -18.33 17.28 -21.26
C LEU A 298 -19.85 17.47 -21.17
N GLU A 299 -20.53 17.78 -22.27
CA GLU A 299 -21.99 17.94 -22.28
C GLU A 299 -22.68 16.57 -22.23
N GLU A 300 -22.16 15.59 -22.97
CA GLU A 300 -22.63 14.21 -22.89
C GLU A 300 -22.38 13.63 -21.48
N ARG A 301 -21.21 13.90 -20.88
CA ARG A 301 -20.96 13.58 -19.47
C ARG A 301 -22.04 14.14 -18.55
N LYS A 302 -22.41 15.42 -18.71
CA LYS A 302 -23.46 16.06 -17.91
C LYS A 302 -24.80 15.35 -18.09
N LYS A 303 -25.25 15.18 -19.33
CA LYS A 303 -26.52 14.51 -19.67
C LYS A 303 -26.59 13.09 -19.08
N ARG A 304 -25.54 12.29 -19.24
CA ARG A 304 -25.47 10.91 -18.72
C ARG A 304 -25.53 10.84 -17.20
N ARG A 305 -24.93 11.82 -16.53
CA ARG A 305 -25.01 11.94 -15.06
C ARG A 305 -26.40 12.36 -14.59
N GLU A 306 -27.07 13.24 -15.32
CA GLU A 306 -28.46 13.66 -15.04
C GLU A 306 -29.42 12.49 -15.25
N GLN A 307 -29.32 11.80 -16.39
CA GLN A 307 -30.08 10.58 -16.70
C GLN A 307 -29.91 9.48 -15.64
N SER A 308 -28.72 9.35 -15.04
CA SER A 308 -28.51 8.37 -13.96
C SER A 308 -29.46 8.58 -12.77
N TRP A 309 -29.91 9.81 -12.50
CA TRP A 309 -30.87 10.11 -11.42
C TRP A 309 -32.30 9.70 -11.73
N GLU A 310 -32.63 9.50 -13.00
CA GLU A 310 -33.94 9.01 -13.44
C GLU A 310 -34.06 7.49 -13.29
N ILE A 311 -32.94 6.79 -13.07
CA ILE A 311 -32.91 5.33 -12.91
C ILE A 311 -33.24 4.94 -11.46
N GLU A 312 -34.22 4.04 -11.31
CA GLU A 312 -34.62 3.50 -10.03
C GLU A 312 -33.43 2.86 -9.29
N GLY A 313 -33.32 3.12 -7.98
CA GLY A 313 -32.25 2.58 -7.13
C GLY A 313 -30.93 3.36 -7.16
N TRP A 314 -30.68 4.23 -8.14
CA TRP A 314 -29.47 5.06 -8.15
C TRP A 314 -29.46 6.06 -6.99
N GLY A 315 -30.58 6.75 -6.75
CA GLY A 315 -30.71 7.69 -5.63
C GLY A 315 -30.45 7.04 -4.26
N ASP A 316 -30.98 5.84 -4.03
CA ASP A 316 -30.73 5.05 -2.82
C ASP A 316 -29.25 4.65 -2.68
N THR A 317 -28.62 4.24 -3.78
CA THR A 317 -27.18 3.94 -3.81
C THR A 317 -26.36 5.15 -3.39
N VAL A 318 -26.66 6.34 -3.91
CA VAL A 318 -25.95 7.57 -3.54
C VAL A 318 -26.18 7.89 -2.06
N HIS A 319 -27.43 7.84 -1.59
CA HIS A 319 -27.77 8.12 -0.20
C HIS A 319 -27.02 7.22 0.79
N LYS A 320 -26.84 5.94 0.46
CA LYS A 320 -26.14 4.97 1.32
C LYS A 320 -24.62 5.05 1.21
N THR A 321 -24.07 5.47 0.07
CA THR A 321 -22.61 5.47 -0.16
C THR A 321 -21.93 6.78 0.23
N VAL A 322 -22.61 7.92 0.11
CA VAL A 322 -22.02 9.24 0.44
C VAL A 322 -21.55 9.33 1.90
N PRO A 323 -22.32 8.89 2.92
CA PRO A 323 -21.88 8.94 4.32
C PRO A 323 -20.64 8.08 4.62
N LEU A 324 -20.30 7.13 3.74
CA LEU A 324 -19.14 6.25 3.90
C LEU A 324 -17.84 6.90 3.40
N ILE A 325 -17.92 8.07 2.77
CA ILE A 325 -16.81 8.72 2.07
C ILE A 325 -16.33 9.95 2.85
N GLN A 326 -15.02 10.01 3.10
CA GLN A 326 -14.34 11.16 3.72
C GLN A 326 -14.05 12.26 2.71
N ASN A 327 -13.55 11.88 1.52
CA ASN A 327 -13.12 12.83 0.50
C ASN A 327 -13.43 12.28 -0.89
N MET A 328 -13.77 13.19 -1.81
CA MET A 328 -14.01 12.86 -3.22
C MET A 328 -13.20 13.76 -4.13
N LYS A 329 -12.48 13.16 -5.07
CA LYS A 329 -11.83 13.87 -6.18
C LYS A 329 -12.35 13.35 -7.51
N SER A 330 -12.63 14.27 -8.42
CA SER A 330 -12.93 13.96 -9.82
C SER A 330 -11.91 14.68 -10.71
N ARG A 331 -11.42 13.98 -11.73
CA ARG A 331 -10.49 14.49 -12.74
C ARG A 331 -11.06 14.24 -14.12
N VAL A 332 -11.08 15.27 -14.96
CA VAL A 332 -11.30 15.10 -16.40
C VAL A 332 -9.95 14.82 -17.04
N LEU A 333 -9.90 13.72 -17.78
CA LEU A 333 -8.70 13.12 -18.31
C LEU A 333 -8.79 13.04 -19.84
N ILE A 334 -7.69 13.37 -20.52
CA ILE A 334 -7.51 13.17 -21.96
C ILE A 334 -6.50 12.03 -22.17
N PRO A 335 -6.82 11.01 -22.98
CA PRO A 335 -5.88 9.92 -23.22
C PRO A 335 -4.67 10.44 -24.00
N MET A 336 -3.48 9.95 -23.65
CA MET A 336 -2.27 10.27 -24.41
C MET A 336 -2.27 9.53 -25.76
N PRO A 337 -1.63 10.04 -26.82
CA PRO A 337 -1.63 9.39 -28.14
C PRO A 337 -1.10 7.95 -28.17
N TRP A 338 -0.23 7.58 -27.21
CA TRP A 338 0.30 6.22 -27.06
C TRP A 338 -0.47 5.36 -26.04
N SER A 339 -1.53 5.92 -25.45
CA SER A 339 -2.40 5.18 -24.55
C SER A 339 -3.15 4.11 -25.35
N PRO A 340 -3.26 2.87 -24.87
CA PRO A 340 -4.05 1.85 -25.56
C PRO A 340 -5.54 2.21 -25.72
N VAL A 341 -6.03 3.17 -24.94
CA VAL A 341 -7.41 3.68 -24.96
C VAL A 341 -7.56 5.04 -25.67
N ALA A 342 -6.55 5.46 -26.44
CA ALA A 342 -6.54 6.72 -27.17
C ALA A 342 -7.63 6.80 -28.25
#